data_AF-A0AAD7AQA4-F1
#
_entry.id   AF-A0AAD7AQA4-F1
#
_cell.length_a   1.000
_cell.length_b   1.000
_cell.length_c   1.000
_cell.angle_alpha   90.00
_cell.angle_beta   90.00
_cell.angle_gamma   90.00
#
_symmetry.space_group_name_H-M   'P 1'
#
loop_
_entity.id
_entity.type
_entity.pdbx_description
1 polymer ?
#
loop_
_entity_poly.entity_id
_entity_poly.type
_entity_poly.pdbx_seq_one_letter_code
_entity_poly.pdbx_strand_id
1 'polypeptide(L)' 'QCGIVHGSLKPTNILTRVNGTACISDYGMIEVQTSGSNGHRYFSPEAWKGV' A
#
# COMPACT_ATOMS: atom_id res chain seq x y z
N GLN A 1 16.58 5.44 -10.22
CA GLN A 1 15.12 5.50 -9.94
C GLN A 1 14.41 4.77 -11.07
N CYS A 2 13.60 3.76 -10.78
CA CYS A 2 13.11 2.79 -11.79
C CYS A 2 11.69 3.08 -12.32
N GLY A 3 11.02 4.15 -11.87
CA GLY A 3 9.66 4.50 -12.31
C GLY A 3 8.56 3.51 -11.87
N ILE A 4 8.85 2.63 -10.90
CA ILE A 4 7.91 1.62 -10.41
C ILE A 4 7.09 2.18 -9.26
N VAL A 5 5.77 1.98 -9.30
CA VAL A 5 4.81 2.36 -8.25
C VAL A 5 4.29 1.11 -7.56
N HIS A 6 4.29 1.10 -6.22
CA HIS A 6 3.82 -0.04 -5.41
C HIS A 6 2.31 -0.27 -5.49
N GLY A 7 1.51 0.82 -5.50
CA GLY A 7 0.05 0.78 -5.65
C GLY A 7 -0.76 0.52 -4.38
N SER A 8 -0.18 -0.14 -3.37
CA SER A 8 -0.88 -0.44 -2.10
C SER A 8 -0.02 -0.27 -0.84
N LEU A 9 0.76 0.83 -0.77
CA LEU A 9 1.67 1.05 0.35
C LEU A 9 0.91 1.33 1.66
N LYS A 10 1.12 0.47 2.66
CA LYS A 10 0.50 0.54 4.00
C LYS A 10 1.43 -0.10 5.04
N PRO A 11 1.28 0.20 6.35
CA PRO A 11 2.20 -0.31 7.37
C PRO A 11 2.34 -1.84 7.39
N THR A 12 1.27 -2.58 7.07
CA THR A 12 1.32 -4.05 7.02
C THR A 12 2.21 -4.60 5.92
N ASN A 13 2.56 -3.77 4.92
CA ASN A 13 3.43 -4.13 3.79
C ASN A 13 4.86 -3.58 3.97
N ILE A 14 5.18 -3.11 5.17
CA ILE A 14 6.53 -2.69 5.56
C ILE A 14 7.01 -3.67 6.64
N LEU A 15 7.90 -4.56 6.23
CA LEU A 15 8.47 -5.58 7.10
C LEU A 15 9.81 -5.12 7.67
N THR A 16 10.15 -5.62 8.85
CA THR A 16 11.47 -5.41 9.45
C THR A 16 12.32 -6.65 9.29
N ARG A 17 13.51 -6.48 8.71
CA ARG A 17 14.54 -7.52 8.66
C ARG A 17 15.16 -7.71 10.05
N VAL A 18 15.85 -8.84 10.25
CA VAL A 18 16.52 -9.19 11.53
C VAL A 18 17.50 -8.14 12.05
N ASN A 19 18.08 -7.34 11.16
CA ASN A 19 18.99 -6.24 11.49
C ASN A 19 18.27 -4.89 11.69
N GLY A 20 16.94 -4.88 11.80
CA GLY A 20 16.12 -3.69 11.99
C GLY A 20 15.86 -2.85 10.74
N THR A 21 16.32 -3.28 9.55
CA THR A 21 16.08 -2.52 8.32
C THR A 21 14.65 -2.73 7.82
N ALA A 22 13.96 -1.65 7.48
CA ALA A 22 12.64 -1.71 6.86
C ALA A 22 12.74 -2.18 5.40
N CYS A 23 11.81 -3.02 4.98
CA CYS A 23 11.71 -3.62 3.65
C CYS A 23 10.25 -3.52 3.17
N ILE A 24 10.03 -3.08 1.94
CA ILE A 24 8.68 -3.06 1.34
C ILE A 24 8.36 -4.46 0.79
N SER A 25 7.16 -4.96 1.06
CA SER A 25 6.61 -6.24 0.59
C SER A 25 5.31 -6.05 -0.20
N ASP A 26 4.77 -7.13 -0.78
CA ASP A 26 3.44 -7.16 -1.44
C ASP A 26 3.30 -6.28 -2.69
N TYR A 27 4.38 -6.19 -3.47
CA TYR A 27 4.36 -5.58 -4.80
C TYR A 27 3.35 -6.33 -5.69
N GLY A 28 2.23 -5.69 -6.03
CA GLY A 28 1.26 -6.21 -7.00
C GLY A 28 -0.15 -6.52 -6.47
N MET A 29 -0.42 -6.33 -5.17
CA MET A 29 -1.80 -6.40 -4.66
C MET A 29 -2.49 -5.03 -4.77
N ILE A 30 -2.92 -4.65 -5.97
CA ILE A 30 -4.03 -3.69 -6.12
C ILE A 30 -5.31 -4.51 -6.01
N GLU A 31 -5.55 -5.05 -4.83
CA GLU A 31 -6.84 -5.65 -4.54
C GLU A 31 -7.84 -4.50 -4.43
N VAL A 32 -8.87 -4.50 -5.29
CA VAL A 32 -10.00 -3.59 -5.19
C VAL A 32 -10.68 -3.89 -3.85
N GLN A 33 -10.22 -3.20 -2.82
CA GLN A 33 -10.72 -3.37 -1.47
C GLN A 33 -12.20 -3.03 -1.47
N THR A 34 -13.04 -4.05 -1.27
CA THR A 34 -14.48 -3.88 -1.11
C THR A 34 -14.71 -2.92 0.06
N SER A 35 -15.66 -1.99 -0.11
CA SER A 35 -15.86 -0.71 0.60
C SER A 35 -16.00 -0.75 2.14
N GLY A 36 -15.68 -1.85 2.80
CA GLY A 36 -15.71 -2.03 4.26
C GLY A 36 -14.34 -2.06 4.96
N SER A 37 -13.22 -2.13 4.22
CA SER A 37 -11.88 -2.05 4.84
C SER A 37 -11.40 -0.60 4.86
N ASN A 38 -10.61 -0.25 5.89
CA ASN A 38 -9.94 1.05 6.06
C ASN A 38 -8.92 1.40 4.95
N GLY A 39 -8.99 0.72 3.79
CA GLY A 39 -8.07 0.87 2.67
C GLY A 39 -8.02 2.28 2.13
N HIS A 40 -9.11 3.02 2.24
CA HIS A 40 -9.17 4.42 1.80
C HIS A 40 -8.14 5.32 2.52
N ARG A 41 -7.81 5.03 3.78
CA ARG A 41 -6.85 5.84 4.56
C ARG A 41 -5.50 6.04 3.86
N TYR A 42 -5.09 5.09 3.02
CA TYR A 42 -3.82 5.11 2.31
C TYR A 42 -3.96 5.45 0.83
N PHE A 43 -5.17 5.77 0.36
CA PHE A 43 -5.41 6.26 -0.99
C PHE A 43 -5.20 7.77 -1.04
N SER A 44 -4.71 8.23 -2.19
CA SER A 44 -4.69 9.65 -2.49
C SER A 44 -6.11 10.19 -2.71
N PRO A 45 -6.34 11.52 -2.58
CA PRO A 45 -7.67 12.11 -2.75
C PRO A 45 -8.31 11.80 -4.11
N GLU A 46 -7.51 11.78 -5.18
CA GLU A 46 -7.95 11.45 -6.54
C GLU A 46 -8.28 9.97 -6.74
N ALA A 47 -7.71 9.08 -5.92
CA ALA A 47 -8.02 7.65 -5.91
C ALA A 47 -9.26 7.32 -5.06
N TRP A 48 -9.63 8.18 -4.10
CA TRP A 48 -10.86 7.99 -3.31
C TRP A 48 -12.11 8.29 -4.11
N LYS A 49 -12.16 9.51 -4.67
CA LYS A 49 -13.32 10.27 -5.14
C LYS A 49 -14.70 9.97 -4.50
N GLY A 50 -14.73 9.46 -3.26
CA GLY A 50 -15.97 9.13 -2.55
C GLY A 50 -16.85 8.08 -3.23
N VAL A 51 -16.28 7.03 -3.85
CA VAL A 51 -17.06 5.86 -4.31
C VAL A 51 -17.91 5.25 -3.20
#